data_AF-A0A376TNC8-F1
#
_entry.id   AF-A0A376TNC8-F1
#
_cell.length_a   1.000
_cell.length_b   1.000
_cell.length_c   1.000
_cell.angle_alpha   90.00
_cell.angle_beta   90.00
_cell.angle_gamma   90.00
#
_symmetry.space_group_name_H-M   'P 1'
#
loop_
_entity.id
_entity.type
_entity.pdbx_description
1 polymer ?
#
loop_
_entity_poly.entity_id
_entity_poly.type
_entity_poly.pdbx_seq_one_letter_code
_entity_poly.pdbx_strand_id
1 'polypeptide(L)'
;MTAELLGARLTPNAALIRFRGSDDLTVPKVEKKRQELLTSHAVDVINVLAAPMEIIIMVKRPYRAILRLQDLWRRRQLPLTAPNSNTSLLLGARETDGELLYLNVSSEFGGHQQHGPHTLIAGETGSGKGVLVQSLLLDICATKLA
;
A
#
# COMPACT_ATOMS: atom_id res chain seq x y z
N MET A 1 28.01 -0.05 13.58
CA MET A 1 27.00 0.11 12.52
C MET A 1 26.41 1.50 12.65
N THR A 2 26.72 2.38 11.71
CA THR A 2 26.07 3.70 11.60
C THR A 2 24.92 3.57 10.60
N ALA A 3 23.69 3.77 11.08
CA ALA A 3 22.50 3.79 10.24
C ALA A 3 21.98 5.22 10.15
N GLU A 4 21.99 5.80 8.95
CA GLU A 4 21.46 7.14 8.71
C GLU A 4 19.98 7.04 8.33
N LEU A 5 19.11 7.63 9.14
CA LEU A 5 17.67 7.67 8.89
C LEU A 5 17.36 8.74 7.82
N LEU A 6 16.78 8.30 6.70
CA LEU A 6 16.32 9.20 5.62
C LEU A 6 14.86 9.63 5.83
N GLY A 7 14.04 8.77 6.45
CA GLY A 7 12.67 9.12 6.77
C GLY A 7 11.91 7.96 7.39
N ALA A 8 10.78 8.28 8.03
CA ALA A 8 9.88 7.29 8.60
C ALA A 8 8.42 7.68 8.35
N ARG A 9 7.56 6.67 8.14
CA ARG A 9 6.12 6.85 7.95
C ARG A 9 5.35 5.70 8.57
N LEU A 10 4.23 6.02 9.22
CA LEU A 10 3.26 5.00 9.63
C LEU A 10 2.31 4.68 8.47
N THR A 11 2.06 3.39 8.30
CA THR A 11 1.12 2.82 7.34
C THR A 11 0.04 2.04 8.08
N PRO A 12 -1.03 1.60 7.40
CA PRO A 12 -2.04 0.78 8.04
C PRO A 12 -1.47 -0.50 8.67
N ASN A 13 -0.45 -1.12 8.06
CA ASN A 13 0.06 -2.42 8.50
C ASN A 13 1.34 -2.33 9.33
N ALA A 14 2.13 -1.26 9.17
CA ALA A 14 3.49 -1.19 9.68
C ALA A 14 3.97 0.25 9.92
N ALA A 15 5.17 0.38 10.47
CA ALA A 15 6.00 1.56 10.30
C ALA A 15 7.02 1.26 9.19
N LEU A 16 7.04 2.08 8.14
CA LEU A 16 8.08 2.09 7.11
C LEU A 16 9.20 3.02 7.56
N ILE A 17 10.40 2.48 7.70
CA ILE A 17 11.60 3.23 8.10
C ILE A 17 12.63 3.12 6.97
N ARG A 18 13.02 4.25 6.40
CA ARG A 18 14.00 4.35 5.31
C ARG A 18 15.35 4.75 5.86
N PHE A 19 16.36 3.92 5.61
CA PHE A 19 17.74 4.22 5.94
C PHE A 19 18.59 4.35 4.68
N ARG A 20 19.67 5.13 4.74
CA ARG A 20 20.69 5.14 3.69
C ARG A 20 21.34 3.76 3.61
N GLY A 21 21.34 3.18 2.42
CA GLY A 21 22.06 1.94 2.14
C GLY A 21 23.57 2.17 2.29
N SER A 22 24.24 1.25 2.96
CA SER A 22 25.71 1.23 3.06
C SER A 22 26.21 -0.21 3.08
N ASP A 23 27.51 -0.41 2.90
CA ASP A 23 28.14 -1.72 3.04
C ASP A 23 27.91 -2.31 4.45
N ASP A 24 27.66 -1.45 5.44
CA ASP A 24 27.33 -1.81 6.81
C ASP A 24 25.85 -2.05 7.10
N LEU A 25 24.96 -1.55 6.24
CA LEU A 25 23.51 -1.68 6.39
C LEU A 25 22.88 -2.28 5.12
N THR A 26 22.97 -3.59 5.01
CA THR A 26 22.44 -4.39 3.90
C THR A 26 21.28 -5.27 4.35
N VAL A 27 20.42 -5.68 3.42
CA VAL A 27 19.26 -6.55 3.69
C VAL A 27 19.66 -7.83 4.46
N PRO A 28 20.72 -8.57 4.07
CA PRO A 28 21.11 -9.79 4.80
C PRO A 28 21.56 -9.52 6.24
N LYS A 29 22.21 -8.37 6.51
CA LYS A 29 22.66 -7.99 7.86
C LYS A 29 21.45 -7.69 8.77
N VAL A 30 20.43 -7.01 8.24
CA VAL A 30 19.18 -6.72 8.97
C VAL A 30 18.42 -8.02 9.25
N GLU A 31 18.25 -8.88 8.24
CA GLU A 31 17.55 -10.16 8.41
C GLU A 31 18.26 -11.07 9.43
N LYS A 32 19.59 -11.12 9.42
CA LYS A 32 20.37 -11.88 10.43
C LYS A 32 20.12 -11.38 11.85
N LYS A 33 19.80 -10.10 12.03
CA LYS A 33 19.51 -9.46 13.32
C LYS A 33 18.03 -9.41 13.67
N ARG A 34 17.13 -9.89 12.79
CA ARG A 34 15.68 -9.83 12.99
C ARG A 34 15.20 -10.43 14.30
N GLN A 35 15.73 -11.60 14.68
CA GLN A 35 15.34 -12.25 15.93
C GLN A 35 15.81 -11.47 17.15
N GLU A 36 17.02 -10.91 17.11
CA GLU A 36 17.58 -10.08 18.19
C GLU A 36 16.79 -8.77 18.34
N LEU A 37 16.41 -8.14 17.22
CA LEU A 37 15.52 -6.97 17.21
C LEU A 37 14.17 -7.28 17.87
N LEU A 38 13.59 -8.45 17.59
CA LEU A 38 12.33 -8.86 18.20
C LEU A 38 12.49 -9.15 19.70
N THR A 39 13.49 -9.96 20.09
CA THR A 39 13.59 -10.46 21.48
C THR A 39 14.21 -9.47 22.44
N SER A 40 15.20 -8.70 21.99
CA SER A 40 15.97 -7.79 22.85
C SER A 40 15.44 -6.37 22.81
N HIS A 41 14.79 -5.97 21.70
CA HIS A 41 14.34 -4.61 21.48
C HIS A 41 12.83 -4.48 21.23
N ALA A 42 12.06 -5.59 21.24
CA ALA A 42 10.63 -5.61 20.95
C ALA A 42 10.27 -5.00 19.56
N VAL A 43 11.20 -5.07 18.60
CA VAL A 43 11.03 -4.59 17.23
C VAL A 43 10.76 -5.77 16.32
N ASP A 44 9.48 -5.99 16.01
CA ASP A 44 9.04 -7.03 15.08
C ASP A 44 9.19 -6.54 13.63
N VAL A 45 10.32 -6.85 12.99
CA VAL A 45 10.50 -6.57 11.56
C VAL A 45 9.69 -7.58 10.75
N ILE A 46 8.76 -7.11 9.92
CA ILE A 46 7.90 -7.96 9.08
C ILE A 46 8.41 -8.09 7.66
N ASN A 47 9.15 -7.10 7.16
CA ASN A 47 9.71 -7.10 5.82
C ASN A 47 10.91 -6.15 5.72
N VAL A 48 11.81 -6.44 4.81
CA VAL A 48 12.98 -5.60 4.48
C VAL A 48 13.08 -5.52 2.96
N LEU A 49 13.11 -4.30 2.42
CA LEU A 49 13.17 -4.04 0.98
C LEU A 49 14.45 -3.27 0.65
N ALA A 50 15.10 -3.64 -0.44
CA ALA A 50 16.18 -2.86 -1.03
C ALA A 50 15.61 -1.86 -2.05
N ALA A 51 16.11 -0.64 -2.02
CA ALA A 51 15.86 0.39 -3.03
C ALA A 51 17.18 1.09 -3.39
N PRO A 52 17.28 1.80 -4.53
CA PRO A 52 18.51 2.49 -4.90
C PRO A 52 18.98 3.43 -3.78
N MET A 53 20.20 3.20 -3.26
CA MET A 53 20.80 3.94 -2.15
C MET A 53 20.05 3.89 -0.81
N GLU A 54 19.06 3.01 -0.68
CA GLU A 54 18.19 2.94 0.49
C GLU A 54 17.88 1.50 0.91
N ILE A 55 17.62 1.32 2.20
CA ILE A 55 17.03 0.11 2.76
C ILE A 55 15.78 0.50 3.55
N ILE A 56 14.68 -0.18 3.25
CA ILE A 56 13.37 0.09 3.84
C ILE A 56 13.03 -1.07 4.78
N ILE A 57 12.90 -0.77 6.06
CA ILE A 57 12.55 -1.74 7.10
C ILE A 57 11.09 -1.51 7.49
N MET A 58 10.28 -2.55 7.41
CA MET A 58 8.89 -2.54 7.84
C MET A 58 8.78 -3.15 9.23
N VAL A 59 8.40 -2.35 10.22
CA VAL A 59 8.18 -2.81 11.60
C VAL A 59 6.69 -2.99 11.84
N LYS A 60 6.30 -4.14 12.39
CA LYS A 60 4.91 -4.48 12.67
C LYS A 60 4.28 -3.45 13.60
N ARG A 61 3.04 -3.10 13.28
CA ARG A 61 2.19 -2.34 14.19
C ARG A 61 1.52 -3.28 15.19
N PRO A 62 1.49 -2.98 16.51
CA PRO A 62 0.73 -3.78 17.47
C PRO A 62 -0.75 -3.88 17.11
N TYR A 63 -1.33 -2.77 16.62
CA TYR A 63 -2.71 -2.69 16.17
C TYR A 63 -2.78 -2.11 14.76
N ARG A 64 -3.12 -2.97 13.79
CA ARG A 64 -3.32 -2.59 12.39
C ARG A 64 -4.36 -1.46 12.28
N ALA A 65 -4.02 -0.39 11.57
CA ALA A 65 -5.00 0.65 11.28
C ALA A 65 -5.98 0.14 10.21
N ILE A 66 -7.26 0.44 10.38
CA ILE A 66 -8.28 0.10 9.39
C ILE A 66 -8.33 1.22 8.36
N LEU A 67 -8.06 0.89 7.10
CA LEU A 67 -8.25 1.80 5.98
C LEU A 67 -9.73 1.78 5.59
N ARG A 68 -10.46 2.87 5.87
CA ARG A 68 -11.89 2.94 5.56
C ARG A 68 -12.10 3.50 4.16
N LEU A 69 -13.02 2.90 3.41
CA LEU A 69 -13.36 3.34 2.05
C LEU A 69 -13.76 4.81 1.99
N GLN A 70 -14.53 5.29 2.98
CA GLN A 70 -14.93 6.69 3.12
C GLN A 70 -13.74 7.66 3.19
N ASP A 71 -12.64 7.26 3.84
CA ASP A 71 -11.47 8.13 4.02
C ASP A 71 -10.69 8.25 2.71
N LEU A 72 -10.70 7.17 1.92
CA LEU A 72 -10.14 7.18 0.57
C LEU A 72 -11.01 7.98 -0.40
N TRP A 73 -12.33 7.83 -0.33
CA TRP A 73 -13.26 8.61 -1.15
C TRP A 73 -13.13 10.12 -0.95
N ARG A 74 -12.83 10.59 0.26
CA ARG A 74 -12.57 12.02 0.50
C ARG A 74 -11.33 12.55 -0.22
N ARG A 75 -10.35 11.68 -0.50
CA ARG A 75 -9.11 12.02 -1.19
C ARG A 75 -9.17 11.71 -2.69
N ARG A 76 -10.19 10.96 -3.14
CA ARG A 76 -10.25 10.45 -4.50
C ARG A 76 -10.39 11.60 -5.49
N GLN A 77 -9.70 11.45 -6.60
CA GLN A 77 -10.02 12.18 -7.82
C GLN A 77 -10.92 11.29 -8.69
N LEU A 78 -11.75 11.92 -9.51
CA LEU A 78 -12.56 11.24 -10.52
C LEU A 78 -12.05 11.58 -11.92
N PRO A 79 -12.15 10.67 -12.89
CA PRO A 79 -11.87 10.98 -14.27
C PRO A 79 -12.87 12.02 -14.80
N LEU A 80 -12.47 12.81 -15.81
CA LEU A 80 -13.33 13.82 -16.44
C LEU A 80 -14.62 13.24 -17.06
N THR A 81 -14.63 11.94 -17.32
CA THR A 81 -15.78 11.22 -17.85
C THR A 81 -16.85 10.94 -16.80
N ALA A 82 -16.53 11.03 -15.51
CA ALA A 82 -17.49 10.89 -14.43
C ALA A 82 -18.39 12.14 -14.32
N PRO A 83 -19.68 12.00 -13.93
CA PRO A 83 -20.34 10.76 -13.51
C PRO A 83 -20.86 9.88 -14.67
N ASN A 84 -20.92 10.41 -15.89
CA ASN A 84 -21.48 9.73 -17.06
C ASN A 84 -20.83 8.36 -17.33
N SER A 85 -19.52 8.27 -17.13
CA SER A 85 -18.76 7.03 -17.20
C SER A 85 -17.57 7.08 -16.25
N ASN A 86 -17.63 6.30 -15.17
CA ASN A 86 -16.46 6.00 -14.35
C ASN A 86 -15.93 4.60 -14.67
N THR A 87 -14.69 4.55 -15.17
CA THR A 87 -13.95 3.33 -15.51
C THR A 87 -12.63 3.22 -14.73
N SER A 88 -12.38 4.14 -13.80
CA SER A 88 -11.22 4.14 -12.90
C SER A 88 -11.70 3.89 -11.48
N LEU A 89 -11.67 2.62 -11.07
CA LEU A 89 -12.23 2.19 -9.80
C LEU A 89 -11.19 2.22 -8.68
N LEU A 90 -11.55 2.77 -7.54
CA LEU A 90 -10.63 2.88 -6.41
C LEU A 90 -10.38 1.50 -5.77
N LEU A 91 -9.12 1.06 -5.76
CA LEU A 91 -8.69 -0.19 -5.11
C LEU A 91 -8.30 0.02 -3.64
N GLY A 92 -7.64 1.12 -3.33
CA GLY A 92 -7.07 1.35 -2.01
C GLY A 92 -6.01 2.44 -2.00
N ALA A 93 -5.12 2.36 -1.01
CA ALA A 93 -3.90 3.17 -0.96
C ALA A 93 -2.69 2.25 -0.94
N ARG A 94 -1.62 2.63 -1.63
CA ARG A 94 -0.35 1.91 -1.60
C ARG A 94 0.28 2.04 -0.23
N GLU A 95 0.89 0.95 0.24
CA GLU A 95 1.55 0.95 1.54
C GLU A 95 2.78 1.88 1.56
N THR A 96 3.51 1.95 0.44
CA THR A 96 4.82 2.60 0.31
C THR A 96 4.79 4.13 0.48
N ASP A 97 3.75 4.77 -0.05
CA ASP A 97 3.60 6.22 -0.09
C ASP A 97 2.21 6.71 0.38
N GLY A 98 1.22 5.82 0.47
CA GLY A 98 -0.15 6.16 0.80
C GLY A 98 -0.93 6.80 -0.34
N GLU A 99 -0.38 6.81 -1.55
CA GLU A 99 -1.07 7.27 -2.74
C GLU A 99 -2.21 6.34 -3.10
N LEU A 100 -3.27 6.91 -3.67
CA LEU A 100 -4.44 6.14 -4.08
C LEU A 100 -4.10 5.26 -5.28
N LEU A 101 -4.62 4.04 -5.27
CA LEU A 101 -4.45 3.07 -6.34
C LEU A 101 -5.77 2.83 -7.05
N TYR A 102 -5.75 2.90 -8.38
CA TYR A 102 -6.93 2.76 -9.23
C TYR A 102 -6.82 1.58 -10.18
N LEU A 103 -7.93 0.86 -10.35
CA LEU A 103 -8.15 -0.09 -11.42
C LEU A 103 -8.73 0.65 -12.62
N ASN A 104 -7.87 0.93 -13.59
CA ASN A 104 -8.20 1.68 -14.79
C ASN A 104 -8.61 0.76 -15.92
N VAL A 105 -9.90 0.67 -16.24
CA VAL A 105 -10.42 -0.29 -17.24
C VAL A 105 -10.40 0.25 -18.67
N SER A 106 -10.64 1.55 -18.87
CA SER A 106 -10.77 2.13 -20.22
C SER A 106 -9.73 3.18 -20.60
N SER A 107 -9.03 3.77 -19.63
CA SER A 107 -8.11 4.89 -19.86
C SER A 107 -7.14 5.06 -18.71
N GLU A 108 -6.00 5.67 -18.97
CA GLU A 108 -5.03 6.05 -17.92
C GLU A 108 -5.64 7.06 -16.94
N PHE A 109 -5.31 6.91 -15.66
CA PHE A 109 -5.81 7.79 -14.60
C PHE A 109 -4.95 7.63 -13.33
N GLY A 110 -4.80 8.71 -12.56
CA GLY A 110 -4.07 8.68 -11.29
C GLY A 110 -2.59 8.29 -11.42
N GLY A 111 -1.96 8.57 -12.58
CA GLY A 111 -0.58 8.17 -12.86
C GLY A 111 -0.39 6.68 -13.16
N HIS A 112 -1.48 5.94 -13.40
CA HIS A 112 -1.46 4.52 -13.73
C HIS A 112 -1.98 4.27 -15.14
N GLN A 113 -1.36 3.30 -15.83
CA GLN A 113 -1.75 2.89 -17.18
C GLN A 113 -3.14 2.26 -17.21
N GLN A 114 -3.69 2.13 -18.42
CA GLN A 114 -4.88 1.33 -18.65
C GLN A 114 -4.58 -0.16 -18.42
N HIS A 115 -5.46 -0.84 -17.71
CA HIS A 115 -5.46 -2.29 -17.50
C HIS A 115 -6.38 -2.97 -18.52
N GLY A 116 -6.28 -4.30 -18.60
CA GLY A 116 -7.15 -5.10 -19.44
C GLY A 116 -8.64 -4.93 -19.09
N PRO A 117 -9.54 -5.18 -20.06
CA PRO A 117 -10.98 -4.96 -19.88
C PRO A 117 -11.63 -5.91 -18.86
N HIS A 118 -10.91 -6.95 -18.44
CA HIS A 118 -11.36 -7.95 -17.47
C HIS A 118 -10.30 -8.12 -16.38
N THR A 119 -10.75 -8.25 -15.12
CA THR A 119 -9.89 -8.41 -13.95
C THR A 119 -10.23 -9.70 -13.21
N LEU A 120 -9.23 -10.54 -12.95
CA LEU A 120 -9.34 -11.71 -12.10
C LEU A 120 -8.97 -11.34 -10.66
N ILE A 121 -9.88 -11.55 -9.70
CA ILE A 121 -9.62 -11.37 -8.27
C ILE A 121 -9.59 -12.75 -7.61
N ALA A 122 -8.42 -13.15 -7.11
CA ALA A 122 -8.21 -14.43 -6.45
C ALA A 122 -7.62 -14.26 -5.04
N GLY A 123 -7.93 -15.19 -4.14
CA GLY A 123 -7.41 -15.20 -2.78
C GLY A 123 -8.12 -16.21 -1.89
N GLU A 124 -7.42 -16.67 -0.86
CA GLU A 124 -7.95 -17.62 0.12
C GLU A 124 -9.11 -17.03 0.93
N THR A 125 -9.80 -17.87 1.70
CA THR A 125 -10.83 -17.41 2.65
C THR A 125 -10.18 -16.52 3.72
N GLY A 126 -10.81 -15.38 4.04
CA GLY A 126 -10.26 -14.41 4.99
C GLY A 126 -9.23 -13.42 4.42
N SER A 127 -8.81 -13.56 3.15
CA SER A 127 -7.88 -12.63 2.49
C SER A 127 -8.43 -11.22 2.24
N GLY A 128 -9.75 -11.03 2.35
CA GLY A 128 -10.42 -9.76 2.07
C GLY A 128 -10.95 -9.61 0.65
N LYS A 129 -10.89 -10.64 -0.21
CA LYS A 129 -11.43 -10.58 -1.59
C LYS A 129 -12.88 -10.09 -1.68
N GLY A 130 -13.75 -10.56 -0.78
CA GLY A 130 -15.17 -10.16 -0.77
C GLY A 130 -15.35 -8.69 -0.42
N VAL A 131 -14.54 -8.18 0.54
CA VAL A 131 -14.53 -6.77 0.94
C VAL A 131 -14.02 -5.90 -0.21
N LEU A 132 -12.99 -6.34 -0.94
CA LEU A 132 -12.49 -5.64 -2.13
C LEU A 132 -13.57 -5.55 -3.21
N VAL A 133 -14.22 -6.65 -3.56
CA VAL A 133 -15.30 -6.68 -4.56
C VAL A 133 -16.46 -5.77 -4.14
N GLN A 134 -16.89 -5.83 -2.88
CA GLN A 134 -17.93 -4.94 -2.36
C GLN A 134 -17.52 -3.46 -2.43
N SER A 135 -16.25 -3.14 -2.12
CA SER A 135 -15.73 -1.78 -2.20
C SER A 135 -15.75 -1.26 -3.64
N LEU A 136 -15.38 -2.10 -4.62
CA LEU A 136 -15.44 -1.77 -6.04
C LEU A 136 -16.88 -1.53 -6.51
N LEU A 137 -17.82 -2.39 -6.11
CA LEU A 137 -19.24 -2.21 -6.44
C LEU A 137 -19.81 -0.92 -5.84
N LEU A 138 -19.48 -0.63 -4.59
CA LEU A 138 -19.88 0.61 -3.93
C LEU A 138 -19.29 1.84 -4.62
N ASP A 139 -18.03 1.78 -5.07
CA ASP A 139 -17.38 2.86 -5.80
C ASP A 139 -18.05 3.12 -7.15
N ILE A 140 -18.45 2.07 -7.88
CA ILE A 140 -19.24 2.18 -9.12
C ILE A 140 -20.58 2.88 -8.84
N CYS A 141 -21.33 2.41 -7.84
CA CYS A 141 -22.62 3.00 -7.48
C CYS A 141 -22.47 4.47 -7.08
N ALA A 142 -21.47 4.79 -6.25
CA ALA A 142 -21.21 6.14 -5.76
C ALA A 142 -20.66 7.11 -6.82
N THR A 143 -20.37 6.65 -8.04
CA THR A 143 -19.81 7.47 -9.13
C THR A 143 -20.65 7.49 -10.38
N LYS A 144 -21.61 6.55 -10.53
CA LYS A 144 -22.58 6.49 -11.64
C LYS A 144 -23.98 7.00 -11.27
N LEU A 145 -24.23 7.35 -10.02
CA LEU A 145 -25.48 8.01 -9.60
C LEU A 145 -25.39 9.53 -9.83
N ALA A 146 -25.62 9.94 -11.07
CA ALA A 146 -26.04 11.29 -11.44
C ALA A 146 -27.07 11.18 -12.57
#